data_AF-D0SAK5-F1
#
_entry.id   AF-D0SAK5-F1
#
_cell.length_a   1.000
_cell.length_b   1.000
_cell.length_c   1.000
_cell.angle_alpha   90.00
_cell.angle_beta   90.00
_cell.angle_gamma   90.00
#
_symmetry.space_group_name_H-M   'P 1'
#
loop_
_entity.id
_entity.type
_entity.pdbx_description
1 polymer ?
#
loop_
_entity_poly.entity_id
_entity_poly.type
_entity_poly.pdbx_seq_one_letter_code
_entity_poly.pdbx_strand_id
1 'polypeptide(L)'
;MRIPETTQNYRYYSQQDIETLSFIQKGKDAGLQLSEIQDLLHLQLDDREKVREVIQQRLEKIDQRIQELNALKQRLSIWVDECKTTTDSCCPILQELKKGSTIAP
;
A
#
# COMPACT_ATOMS: atom_id res chain seq x y z
N MET A 1 -3.74 -10.91 -20.27
CA MET A 1 -4.33 -11.88 -19.29
C MET A 1 -5.31 -12.76 -20.03
N ARG A 2 -5.18 -14.09 -19.91
CA ARG A 2 -6.15 -15.05 -20.48
C ARG A 2 -7.44 -15.00 -19.64
N ILE A 3 -8.59 -15.07 -20.30
CA ILE A 3 -9.89 -15.21 -19.63
C ILE A 3 -10.23 -16.71 -19.66
N PRO A 4 -10.46 -17.37 -18.52
CA PRO A 4 -10.81 -18.79 -18.48
C PRO A 4 -12.14 -19.04 -19.21
N GLU A 5 -12.24 -20.17 -19.88
CA GLU A 5 -13.46 -20.56 -20.57
C GLU A 5 -14.60 -20.68 -19.56
N THR A 6 -15.78 -20.19 -19.93
CA THR A 6 -16.95 -20.20 -19.04
C THR A 6 -18.09 -20.96 -19.71
N THR A 7 -18.64 -21.94 -19.01
CA THR A 7 -19.78 -22.74 -19.49
C THR A 7 -20.80 -22.87 -18.37
N GLN A 8 -22.06 -22.53 -18.65
CA GLN A 8 -23.19 -22.70 -17.71
C GLN A 8 -22.87 -22.31 -16.25
N ASN A 9 -22.24 -21.14 -16.07
CA ASN A 9 -21.86 -20.55 -14.78
C ASN A 9 -20.59 -21.11 -14.08
N TYR A 10 -19.84 -22.00 -14.72
CA TYR A 10 -18.53 -22.48 -14.24
C TYR A 10 -17.38 -21.89 -15.07
N ARG A 11 -16.30 -21.49 -14.39
CA ARG A 11 -15.03 -21.10 -15.03
C ARG A 11 -14.06 -22.27 -15.01
N TYR A 12 -13.53 -22.62 -16.18
CA TYR A 12 -12.56 -23.69 -16.36
C TYR A 12 -11.15 -23.09 -16.43
N TYR A 13 -10.34 -23.43 -15.43
CA TYR A 13 -8.96 -22.96 -15.31
C TYR A 13 -7.99 -24.00 -15.84
N SER A 14 -7.08 -23.56 -16.70
CA SER A 14 -5.96 -24.34 -17.20
C SER A 14 -4.74 -24.22 -16.30
N GLN A 15 -3.72 -25.06 -16.53
CA GLN A 15 -2.44 -24.97 -15.83
C GLN A 15 -1.79 -23.58 -15.96
N GLN A 16 -1.91 -22.95 -17.13
CA GLN A 16 -1.40 -21.60 -17.39
C GLN A 16 -2.09 -20.53 -16.53
N ASP A 17 -3.39 -20.71 -16.24
CA ASP A 17 -4.12 -19.80 -15.36
C ASP A 17 -3.64 -19.94 -13.92
N ILE A 18 -3.32 -21.16 -13.47
CA ILE A 18 -2.75 -21.43 -12.14
C ILE A 18 -1.36 -20.78 -12.01
N GLU A 19 -0.50 -20.91 -13.02
CA GLU A 19 0.83 -20.28 -13.03
C GLU A 19 0.72 -18.75 -12.94
N THR A 20 -0.20 -18.16 -13.71
CA THR A 20 -0.48 -16.72 -13.66
C THR A 20 -0.95 -16.28 -12.28
N LEU A 21 -1.88 -17.03 -11.66
CA LEU A 21 -2.36 -16.74 -10.31
C LEU A 21 -1.25 -16.88 -9.26
N SER A 22 -0.38 -17.89 -9.39
CA SER A 22 0.78 -18.05 -8.49
C SER A 22 1.75 -16.88 -8.62
N PHE A 23 1.98 -16.39 -9.83
CA PHE A 23 2.79 -15.19 -10.06
C PHE A 23 2.18 -13.96 -9.37
N ILE A 24 0.87 -13.74 -9.56
CA ILE A 24 0.15 -12.63 -8.93
C ILE A 24 0.23 -12.73 -7.41
N GLN A 25 0.01 -13.93 -6.84
CA GLN A 25 0.08 -14.15 -5.41
C GLN A 25 1.47 -13.79 -4.86
N LYS A 26 2.54 -14.29 -5.48
CA LYS A 26 3.92 -13.96 -5.08
C LYS A 26 4.21 -12.46 -5.18
N GLY A 27 3.71 -11.79 -6.22
CA GLY A 27 3.85 -10.34 -6.36
C GLY A 27 3.14 -9.56 -5.25
N LYS A 28 1.93 -9.99 -4.87
CA LYS A 28 1.19 -9.39 -3.75
C LYS A 28 1.89 -9.63 -2.42
N ASP A 29 2.42 -10.83 -2.19
CA ASP A 29 3.17 -11.16 -0.98
C ASP A 29 4.48 -10.35 -0.89
N ALA A 30 5.10 -10.04 -2.04
CA ALA A 30 6.23 -9.12 -2.12
C ALA A 30 5.85 -7.63 -1.93
N GLY A 31 4.57 -7.32 -1.73
CA GLY A 31 4.08 -5.98 -1.47
C GLY A 31 3.84 -5.13 -2.72
N LEU A 32 3.81 -5.71 -3.92
CA LEU A 32 3.47 -5.00 -5.16
C LEU A 32 1.96 -4.75 -5.28
N GLN A 33 1.60 -3.65 -5.93
CA GLN A 33 0.22 -3.34 -6.27
C GLN A 33 -0.24 -4.17 -7.48
N LEU A 34 -1.55 -4.35 -7.64
CA LEU A 34 -2.11 -5.10 -8.78
C LEU A 34 -1.73 -4.49 -10.13
N SER A 35 -1.62 -3.16 -10.24
CA SER A 35 -1.16 -2.49 -11.45
C SER A 35 0.30 -2.81 -11.77
N GLU A 36 1.17 -2.80 -10.76
CA GLU A 36 2.61 -3.11 -10.91
C GLU A 36 2.80 -4.58 -11.31
N ILE A 37 2.02 -5.49 -10.70
CA ILE A 37 2.02 -6.92 -11.07
C ILE A 37 1.52 -7.11 -12.50
N GLN A 38 0.51 -6.34 -12.93
CA GLN A 38 0.03 -6.37 -14.31
C GLN A 38 1.12 -5.95 -15.28
N ASP A 39 1.87 -4.90 -14.98
CA ASP A 39 3.01 -4.46 -15.81
C ASP A 39 4.07 -5.56 -15.92
N LEU A 40 4.40 -6.21 -14.80
CA LEU A 40 5.35 -7.31 -14.76
C LEU A 40 4.89 -8.56 -15.53
N LEU A 41 3.58 -8.83 -15.60
CA LEU A 41 3.02 -9.97 -16.36
C LEU A 41 3.26 -9.85 -17.88
N HIS A 42 3.55 -8.65 -18.39
CA HIS A 42 3.83 -8.40 -19.80
C HIS A 42 5.31 -8.44 -20.15
N LEU A 43 6.19 -8.54 -19.14
CA LEU A 43 7.64 -8.55 -19.31
C LEU A 43 8.19 -9.96 -19.53
N GLN A 44 9.30 -10.05 -20.25
CA GLN A 44 10.07 -11.26 -20.43
C GLN A 44 11.20 -11.36 -19.39
N LEU A 45 11.80 -12.54 -19.25
CA LEU A 45 12.85 -12.79 -18.23
C LEU A 45 14.13 -11.98 -18.46
N ASP A 46 14.33 -11.45 -19.67
CA ASP A 46 15.44 -10.60 -20.07
C ASP A 46 15.16 -9.09 -19.94
N ASP A 47 13.93 -8.67 -19.65
CA ASP A 47 13.52 -7.27 -19.39
C ASP A 47 13.98 -6.75 -18.00
N ARG A 48 15.22 -7.06 -17.59
CA ARG A 48 15.75 -6.79 -16.24
C ARG A 48 15.67 -5.32 -15.83
N GLU A 49 15.93 -4.40 -16.77
CA GLU A 49 15.89 -2.96 -16.49
C GLU A 49 14.46 -2.49 -16.15
N LYS A 50 13.45 -2.90 -16.92
CA LYS A 50 12.06 -2.54 -16.64
C LYS A 50 11.58 -3.15 -15.31
N VAL A 51 11.95 -4.40 -15.03
CA VAL A 51 11.63 -5.03 -13.74
C VAL A 51 12.24 -4.21 -12.60
N ARG A 52 13.52 -3.82 -12.75
CA ARG A 52 14.22 -3.00 -11.76
C ARG A 52 13.52 -1.66 -11.53
N GLU A 53 13.11 -0.98 -12.60
CA GLU A 53 12.38 0.29 -12.52
C GLU A 53 11.06 0.14 -11.74
N VAL A 54 10.26 -0.88 -12.03
CA VAL A 54 8.98 -1.13 -11.31
C VAL A 54 9.23 -1.36 -9.82
N ILE A 55 10.23 -2.19 -9.47
CA ILE A 55 10.56 -2.45 -8.06
C ILE A 55 11.09 -1.19 -7.37
N GLN A 56 11.93 -0.39 -8.04
CA GLN A 56 12.47 0.84 -7.48
C GLN A 56 11.35 1.87 -7.21
N GLN A 57 10.44 2.08 -8.15
CA GLN A 57 9.29 2.96 -7.96
C GLN A 57 8.41 2.50 -6.79
N ARG A 58 8.24 1.18 -6.63
CA ARG A 58 7.49 0.63 -5.49
C ARG A 58 8.18 0.92 -4.16
N LEU A 59 9.50 0.74 -4.09
CA LEU A 59 10.28 1.06 -2.90
C LEU A 59 10.13 2.53 -2.53
N GLU A 60 10.25 3.44 -3.49
CA GLU A 60 10.10 4.88 -3.27
C GLU A 60 8.73 5.24 -2.69
N LYS A 61 7.64 4.65 -3.21
CA LYS A 61 6.29 4.85 -2.65
C LYS A 61 6.15 4.30 -1.22
N ILE A 62 6.76 3.15 -0.94
CA ILE A 62 6.74 2.58 0.42
C ILE A 62 7.48 3.50 1.38
N ASP A 63 8.65 4.00 1.00
CA ASP A 63 9.44 4.92 1.82
C ASP A 63 8.70 6.23 2.09
N GLN A 64 8.05 6.81 1.07
CA GLN A 64 7.18 7.98 1.24
C GLN A 64 6.06 7.69 2.26
N ARG A 65 5.39 6.54 2.12
CA ARG A 65 4.31 6.17 3.06
C ARG A 65 4.83 5.96 4.48
N ILE A 66 6.02 5.38 4.64
CA ILE A 66 6.68 5.23 5.94
C ILE A 66 6.96 6.60 6.55
N GLN A 67 7.45 7.56 5.78
CA GLN A 67 7.70 8.92 6.25
C GLN A 67 6.41 9.60 6.74
N GLU A 68 5.33 9.53 5.96
CA GLU A 68 4.01 10.04 6.36
C GLU A 68 3.50 9.40 7.65
N LEU A 69 3.56 8.07 7.74
CA LEU A 69 3.09 7.33 8.91
C LEU A 69 3.94 7.64 10.15
N ASN A 70 5.24 7.82 9.99
CA ASN A 70 6.13 8.24 11.07
C ASN A 70 5.81 9.65 11.56
N ALA A 71 5.54 10.60 10.65
CA ALA A 71 5.14 11.95 11.03
C ALA A 71 3.80 11.97 11.79
N LEU A 72 2.82 11.17 11.34
CA LEU A 72 1.54 10.99 12.04
C LEU A 72 1.75 10.37 13.42
N LYS A 73 2.57 9.33 13.52
CA LYS A 73 2.91 8.68 14.79
C LYS A 73 3.57 9.65 15.77
N GLN A 74 4.51 10.48 15.30
CA GLN A 74 5.15 11.50 16.13
C GLN A 74 4.13 12.51 16.67
N ARG A 75 3.23 13.01 15.83
CA ARG A 75 2.17 13.93 16.24
C ARG A 75 1.27 13.31 17.31
N LEU A 76 0.82 12.08 17.10
CA LEU A 76 0.00 11.36 18.08
C LEU A 76 0.75 11.10 19.39
N SER A 77 2.06 10.84 19.34
CA SER A 77 2.90 10.68 20.54
C SER A 77 2.96 11.98 21.36
N ILE A 78 3.17 13.13 20.70
CA ILE A 78 3.20 14.44 21.36
C ILE A 78 1.87 14.69 22.07
N TRP A 79 0.74 14.45 21.39
CA TRP A 79 -0.59 14.61 21.99
C TRP A 79 -0.81 13.75 23.23
N VAL A 80 -0.32 12.51 23.22
CA VAL A 80 -0.40 11.62 24.39
C VAL A 80 0.43 12.19 25.55
N ASP A 81 1.62 12.71 25.29
CA ASP A 81 2.51 13.26 26.32
C ASP A 81 1.97 14.58 26.91
N GLU A 82 1.44 15.47 26.07
CA GLU A 82 0.75 16.70 26.48
C GLU A 82 -0.49 16.41 27.35
N CYS A 83 -1.26 15.38 26.98
CA CYS A 83 -2.43 14.99 27.75
C CYS A 83 -2.07 14.39 29.12
N LYS A 84 -0.95 13.66 29.24
CA LYS A 84 -0.49 13.10 30.52
C LYS A 84 0.01 14.15 31.49
N THR A 85 0.66 15.20 30.98
CA THR A 85 1.28 16.25 31.79
C THR A 85 0.29 17.32 32.26
N THR A 86 -0.92 17.34 31.69
CA THR A 86 -1.98 18.30 32.03
C THR A 86 -2.98 17.69 33.01
N THR A 87 -2.82 17.95 34.31
CA THR A 87 -3.69 17.38 35.37
C THR A 87 -4.89 18.24 35.77
N ASP A 88 -4.85 19.56 35.57
CA ASP A 88 -5.86 20.49 36.11
C ASP A 88 -6.64 21.32 35.07
N SER A 89 -6.56 20.97 33.77
CA SER A 89 -7.27 21.72 32.72
C SER A 89 -7.87 20.84 31.61
N CYS A 90 -8.78 21.41 30.81
CA CYS A 90 -9.46 20.73 29.70
C CYS A 90 -8.47 20.04 28.76
N CYS A 91 -8.75 18.79 28.39
CA CYS A 91 -7.88 17.95 27.55
C CYS A 91 -7.26 18.71 26.36
N PRO A 92 -5.91 18.85 26.29
CA PRO A 92 -5.24 19.63 25.25
C PRO A 92 -5.48 19.08 23.84
N ILE A 93 -5.60 17.76 23.70
CA ILE A 93 -5.90 17.09 22.42
C ILE A 93 -7.23 17.58 21.82
N LEU A 94 -8.28 17.63 22.64
CA LEU A 94 -9.60 18.08 22.20
C LEU A 94 -9.63 19.57 21.90
N GLN A 95 -8.80 20.37 22.58
CA GLN A 95 -8.64 21.78 22.25
C GLN A 95 -7.97 21.94 20.88
N GLU A 96 -6.92 21.19 20.61
CA GLU A 96 -6.19 21.24 19.34
C GLU A 96 -7.06 20.77 18.16
N LEU A 97 -7.78 19.66 18.32
CA LEU A 97 -8.72 19.17 17.30
C LEU A 97 -9.87 20.15 17.02
N LYS A 98 -10.32 20.90 18.03
CA LYS A 98 -11.36 21.94 17.85
C LYS A 98 -10.81 23.23 17.23
N LYS A 99 -9.52 23.52 17.41
CA LYS A 99 -8.85 24.66 16.78
C LYS A 99 -8.48 24.36 15.31
N GLY A 100 -8.12 23.12 15.01
CA GLY A 100 -7.59 22.69 13.71
C GLY A 100 -8.59 22.03 12.77
N SER A 101 -9.61 22.75 12.30
CA SER A 101 -10.42 22.32 11.14
C SER A 101 -9.78 22.66 9.78
N THR A 102 -8.50 23.05 9.74
CA THR A 102 -7.78 23.30 8.48
C THR A 102 -6.80 22.18 8.20
N ILE A 103 -7.33 21.03 7.76
CA ILE A 103 -6.56 20.07 6.98
C ILE A 103 -6.57 20.61 5.55
N ALA A 104 -5.51 21.32 5.18
CA ALA A 104 -5.23 21.73 3.80
C ALA A 104 -4.23 20.74 3.16
N PRO A 105 -4.30 20.55 1.84
CA PRO A 105 -3.97 19.31 1.12
C PRO A 105 -2.48 18.98 1.06
#